data_AF-A0A1I5T5P0-F1
#
_entry.id   AF-A0A1I5T5P0-F1
#
_cell.length_a   1.000
_cell.length_b   1.000
_cell.length_c   1.000
_cell.angle_alpha   90.00
_cell.angle_beta   90.00
_cell.angle_gamma   90.00
#
_symmetry.space_group_name_H-M   'P 1'
#
loop_
_entity.id
_entity.type
_entity.pdbx_description
1 polymer ?
#
loop_
_entity_poly.entity_id
_entity_poly.type
_entity_poly.pdbx_seq_one_letter_code
_entity_poly.pdbx_strand_id
1 'polypeptide(L)' 'MASVSVIPPNPRDIPSEIKCQAIAETIKKDKHWDVEFNITNSDAEFSTDDATSDELETALKACFPEDWNFLALTTQE' A
#
# COMPACT_ATOMS: atom_id res chain seq x y z
N MET A 1 2.11 4.92 12.95
CA MET A 1 2.21 4.14 11.71
C MET A 1 0.83 3.85 11.12
N ALA A 2 0.52 4.47 9.98
CA ALA A 2 -0.57 4.02 9.12
C ALA A 2 -0.15 2.74 8.39
N SER A 3 -1.06 1.79 8.26
CA SER A 3 -0.85 0.60 7.47
C SER A 3 -2.12 0.24 6.68
N VAL A 4 -1.95 -0.20 5.45
CA VAL A 4 -3.02 -0.52 4.50
C VAL A 4 -2.64 -1.79 3.75
N SER A 5 -3.50 -2.80 3.83
CA SER A 5 -3.40 -4.00 2.98
C SER A 5 -4.07 -3.76 1.64
N VAL A 6 -3.36 -4.11 0.58
CA VAL A 6 -3.75 -4.00 -0.83
C VAL A 6 -3.99 -5.43 -1.35
N ILE A 7 -5.26 -5.81 -1.44
CA ILE A 7 -5.71 -7.16 -1.73
C ILE A 7 -6.16 -7.21 -3.21
N PRO A 8 -5.44 -7.94 -4.09
CA PRO A 8 -5.85 -8.07 -5.48
C PRO A 8 -7.13 -8.91 -5.60
N PRO A 9 -7.94 -8.68 -6.65
CA PRO A 9 -9.15 -9.48 -6.89
C PRO A 9 -8.83 -10.96 -7.19
N ASN A 10 -7.62 -11.23 -7.68
CA ASN A 10 -7.10 -12.56 -7.91
C ASN A 10 -5.75 -12.73 -7.20
N PRO A 11 -5.54 -13.81 -6.42
CA PRO A 11 -4.29 -14.02 -5.67
C PRO A 11 -3.07 -14.28 -6.57
N ARG A 12 -3.27 -14.52 -7.87
CA ARG A 12 -2.20 -14.64 -8.87
C ARG A 12 -1.72 -13.29 -9.40
N ASP A 13 -2.47 -12.23 -9.15
CA ASP A 13 -2.20 -10.87 -9.62
C ASP A 13 -1.55 -9.99 -8.55
N ILE A 14 -1.11 -10.60 -7.43
CA ILE A 14 -0.33 -9.91 -6.38
C ILE A 14 0.82 -9.16 -7.05
N PRO A 15 0.98 -7.87 -6.73
CA PRO A 15 1.96 -7.03 -7.39
C PRO A 15 3.34 -7.54 -6.98
N SER A 16 4.21 -7.75 -7.96
CA SER A 16 5.58 -8.17 -7.67
C SER A 16 6.32 -7.10 -6.85
N GLU A 17 7.33 -7.53 -6.10
CA GLU A 17 8.15 -6.66 -5.23
C GLU A 17 8.63 -5.40 -5.94
N ILE A 18 9.09 -5.55 -7.18
CA ILE A 18 9.54 -4.45 -8.05
C ILE A 18 8.44 -3.40 -8.25
N LYS A 19 7.18 -3.82 -8.42
CA LYS A 19 6.04 -2.92 -8.61
C LYS A 19 5.71 -2.19 -7.30
N CYS A 20 5.70 -2.89 -6.17
CA CYS A 20 5.49 -2.26 -4.86
C CYS A 20 6.59 -1.26 -4.52
N GLN A 21 7.87 -1.58 -4.81
CA GLN A 21 8.99 -0.65 -4.67
C GLN A 21 8.78 0.61 -5.50
N ALA A 22 8.41 0.45 -6.77
CA ALA A 22 8.16 1.60 -7.66
C ALA A 22 7.03 2.50 -7.13
N ILE A 23 5.98 1.91 -6.55
CA ILE A 23 4.86 2.65 -5.94
C ILE A 23 5.33 3.36 -4.66
N ALA A 24 6.03 2.68 -3.77
CA ALA A 24 6.58 3.27 -2.56
C ALA A 24 7.54 4.44 -2.87
N GLU A 25 8.42 4.30 -3.86
CA GLU A 25 9.28 5.38 -4.33
C GLU A 25 8.49 6.56 -4.91
N THR A 26 7.39 6.28 -5.61
CA THR A 26 6.52 7.31 -6.19
C THR A 26 5.85 8.11 -5.08
N ILE A 27 5.25 7.42 -4.10
CA ILE A 27 4.61 8.07 -2.94
C ILE A 27 5.66 8.84 -2.13
N LYS A 28 6.87 8.29 -1.93
CA LYS A 28 7.97 8.99 -1.27
C LYS A 28 8.38 10.27 -1.99
N LYS A 29 8.38 10.30 -3.32
CA LYS A 29 8.70 11.51 -4.10
C LYS A 29 7.56 12.54 -4.07
N ASP A 30 6.31 12.09 -4.10
CA ASP A 30 5.14 12.98 -4.12
C ASP A 30 4.81 13.57 -2.74
N LYS A 31 4.85 12.72 -1.70
CA LYS A 31 4.41 13.04 -0.34
C LYS A 31 5.54 13.20 0.67
N HIS A 32 6.77 12.84 0.30
CA HIS A 32 7.90 12.77 1.23
C HIS A 32 7.72 11.75 2.37
N TRP A 33 6.82 10.78 2.21
CA TRP A 33 6.59 9.70 3.17
C TRP A 33 7.61 8.57 2.99
N ASP A 34 8.15 8.06 4.10
CA ASP A 34 8.90 6.81 4.06
C ASP A 34 7.90 5.65 4.11
N VAL A 35 7.63 5.06 2.94
CA VAL A 35 6.66 3.96 2.78
C VAL A 35 7.40 2.64 2.73
N GLU A 36 7.14 1.80 3.71
CA GLU A 36 7.54 0.40 3.73
C GLU A 36 6.43 -0.45 3.12
N PHE A 37 6.79 -1.55 2.47
CA PHE A 37 5.79 -2.48 1.95
C PHE A 37 6.24 -3.93 2.19
N ASN A 38 5.27 -4.81 2.34
CA ASN A 38 5.48 -6.24 2.54
C ASN A 38 4.54 -7.02 1.64
N ILE A 39 5.06 -8.02 0.94
CA ILE A 39 4.25 -8.87 0.07
C ILE A 39 4.07 -10.22 0.74
N THR A 40 2.81 -10.54 1.05
CA THR A 40 2.41 -11.85 1.54
C THR A 40 1.92 -12.70 0.36
N ASN A 41 1.65 -13.99 0.62
CA ASN A 41 1.05 -14.87 -0.39
C ASN A 41 -0.39 -14.48 -0.78
N SER A 42 -1.01 -13.53 -0.06
CA SER A 42 -2.43 -13.18 -0.21
C SER A 42 -2.66 -11.71 -0.57
N ASP A 43 -1.75 -10.81 -0.18
CA ASP A 43 -1.91 -9.37 -0.31
C ASP A 43 -0.57 -8.62 -0.22
N ALA A 44 -0.59 -7.32 -0.51
CA ALA A 44 0.54 -6.42 -0.32
C ALA A 44 0.21 -5.39 0.76
N GLU A 45 0.93 -5.39 1.87
CA GLU A 45 0.77 -4.41 2.95
C GLU A 45 1.70 -3.22 2.71
N PHE A 46 1.20 -2.01 2.91
CA PHE A 46 1.96 -0.76 2.83
C PHE A 46 1.83 -0.02 4.15
N SER A 47 2.94 0.50 4.66
CA SER A 47 3.03 1.11 5.99
C SER A 47 3.87 2.39 5.94
N THR A 48 3.47 3.42 6.67
CA THR A 48 4.25 4.66 6.82
C THR A 48 3.93 5.35 8.14
N ASP A 49 4.90 6.06 8.73
CA ASP A 49 4.68 6.80 9.97
C ASP A 49 4.27 8.27 9.73
N ASP A 50 4.48 8.77 8.50
CA ASP A 50 4.23 10.17 8.13
C ASP A 50 2.80 10.46 7.63
N ALA A 51 1.94 9.44 7.52
CA ALA A 51 0.58 9.57 7.01
C ALA A 51 -0.45 8.89 7.92
N THR A 52 -1.72 9.26 7.73
CA THR A 52 -2.87 8.51 8.25
C THR A 52 -3.28 7.38 7.28
N SER A 53 -4.00 6.36 7.77
CA SER A 53 -4.40 5.22 6.92
C SER A 53 -5.29 5.63 5.74
N ASP A 54 -6.11 6.67 5.89
CA ASP A 54 -6.96 7.21 4.82
C ASP A 54 -6.15 7.93 3.72
N GLU A 55 -5.15 8.71 4.14
CA GLU A 55 -4.22 9.38 3.23
C GLU A 55 -3.36 8.38 2.46
N LEU A 56 -2.86 7.35 3.15
CA LEU A 56 -2.11 6.26 2.55
C LEU A 56 -2.99 5.47 1.58
N GLU A 57 -4.23 5.13 1.96
CA GLU A 57 -5.20 4.46 1.09
C GLU A 57 -5.45 5.27 -0.19
N THR A 58 -5.65 6.58 -0.05
CA THR A 58 -5.87 7.48 -1.19
C THR A 58 -4.67 7.51 -2.13
N ALA A 59 -3.45 7.57 -1.58
CA ALA A 59 -2.22 7.53 -2.38
C ALA A 59 -2.03 6.18 -3.09
N LEU A 60 -2.34 5.08 -2.42
CA LEU A 60 -2.27 3.73 -2.99
C LEU A 60 -3.32 3.54 -4.09
N LYS A 61 -4.57 3.98 -3.88
CA LYS A 61 -5.63 3.96 -4.91
C LYS A 61 -5.25 4.72 -6.17
N ALA A 62 -4.45 5.79 -6.05
CA ALA A 62 -3.96 6.52 -7.22
C ALA A 62 -2.90 5.74 -8.02
N CYS A 63 -2.21 4.79 -7.39
CA CYS A 63 -1.13 4.00 -7.99
C CYS A 63 -1.56 2.58 -8.42
N PHE A 64 -2.62 2.05 -7.81
CA PHE A 64 -3.15 0.73 -8.07
C PHE A 64 -4.43 0.79 -8.93
N PRO A 65 -4.76 -0.29 -9.68
CA PRO A 65 -6.01 -0.36 -10.43
C PRO A 65 -7.23 -0.32 -9.52
N GLU A 66 -8.35 0.25 -10.00
CA GLU A 66 -9.59 0.42 -9.23
C GLU A 66 -10.22 -0.90 -8.75
N ASP A 67 -9.93 -2.03 -9.41
CA ASP A 67 -10.43 -3.36 -9.04
C ASP A 67 -9.77 -3.97 -7.78
N TRP A 68 -8.82 -3.27 -7.17
CA TRP A 68 -8.10 -3.75 -5.99
C TRP A 68 -8.81 -3.32 -4.71
N ASN A 69 -8.84 -4.22 -3.73
CA ASN A 69 -9.41 -3.91 -2.42
C ASN A 69 -8.33 -3.32 -1.52
N PHE A 70 -8.69 -2.29 -0.77
CA PHE A 70 -7.81 -1.61 0.19
C PHE A 70 -8.45 -1.74 1.56
N LEU A 71 -7.68 -2.22 2.52
CA LEU A 71 -8.11 -2.38 3.90
C LEU A 71 -7.15 -1.61 4.80
N ALA A 72 -7.64 -0.51 5.37
CA ALA A 72 -6.92 0.18 6.43
C ALA A 72 -6.74 -0.77 7.63
N LEU A 73 -5.50 -1.09 7.95
CA LEU A 73 -5.15 -1.84 9.13
C LEU A 73 -5.12 -0.85 10.29
N THR A 74 -6.13 -0.94 11.16
CA THR A 74 -6.10 -0.23 12.43
C THR A 74 -5.00 -0.85 13.28
N THR A 75 -3.89 -0.15 13.49
CA THR A 75 -2.95 -0.50 14.56
C THR A 75 -3.75 -0.52 15.86
N GLN A 76 -3.96 -1.71 16.43
CA GLN A 76 -4.43 -1.82 17.82
C GLN A 76 -3.38 -1.15 18.71
N GLU A 77 -3.84 -0.19 19.51
CA GLU A 77 -3.07 0.52 20.54
C GLU A 77 -2.37 -0.41 21.54
#